data_AF-A0A975VG65-F1
#
_entry.id   AF-A0A975VG65-F1
#
_cell.length_a   1.000
_cell.length_b   1.000
_cell.length_c   1.000
_cell.angle_alpha   90.00
_cell.angle_beta   90.00
_cell.angle_gamma   90.00
#
_symmetry.space_group_name_H-M   'P 1'
#
loop_
_entity.id
_entity.type
_entity.pdbx_description
1 polymer ?
#
loop_
_entity_poly.entity_id
_entity_poly.type
_entity_poly.pdbx_seq_one_letter_code
_entity_poly.pdbx_strand_id
1 'polypeptide(L)'
;MPPGVYSGDNLITWGRNNSALGDGPFCEAWKANLQNDADHTILWRRYVLACAGYHCVHLNGDFVECGVYRGTGIKTVMDYLGGRAFPKRFFGYDTFDYNPVPGHAFPGQEAGLYEEVISRFDGYPQVRLIKGLIPESFTQGLPPAISYLHIDLNSAEAEIAVLEMLFDRVVPGGIVILDDYEWSGVYRVQKVAEDAWLDKRGYRVFPLPTGQGLVLKR
;
A
#
# COMPACT_ATOMS: atom_id res chain seq x y z
N MET A 1 30.95 12.77 -10.01
CA MET A 1 29.50 12.71 -10.29
C MET A 1 28.81 13.75 -9.41
N PRO A 2 27.82 14.51 -9.90
CA PRO A 2 27.04 15.37 -9.02
C PRO A 2 26.41 14.52 -7.90
N PRO A 3 26.33 15.04 -6.67
CA PRO A 3 25.78 14.28 -5.55
C PRO A 3 24.30 13.96 -5.79
N GLY A 4 23.95 12.67 -5.73
CA GLY A 4 22.62 12.20 -5.35
C GLY A 4 21.44 12.81 -6.10
N VAL A 5 21.27 12.44 -7.38
CA VAL A 5 20.12 12.83 -8.21
C VAL A 5 19.21 11.63 -8.41
N TYR A 6 17.91 11.80 -8.23
CA TYR A 6 16.87 10.84 -8.60
C TYR A 6 15.75 11.58 -9.33
N SER A 7 15.18 10.93 -10.34
CA SER A 7 14.00 11.41 -11.07
C SER A 7 13.14 10.20 -11.42
N GLY A 8 11.96 10.11 -10.84
CA GLY A 8 11.00 9.03 -11.05
C GLY A 8 9.73 9.31 -10.27
N ASP A 9 8.59 8.82 -10.76
CA ASP A 9 7.30 8.94 -10.05
C ASP A 9 6.94 10.37 -9.63
N ASN A 10 7.14 11.32 -10.55
CA ASN A 10 6.95 12.77 -10.32
C ASN A 10 7.76 13.37 -9.15
N LEU A 11 8.74 12.64 -8.61
CA LEU A 11 9.67 13.09 -7.57
C LEU A 11 11.07 13.30 -8.17
N ILE A 12 11.60 14.51 -7.96
CA ILE A 12 12.99 14.84 -8.30
C ILE A 12 13.75 15.17 -7.02
N THR A 13 14.87 14.50 -6.80
CA THR A 13 15.82 14.82 -5.73
C THR A 13 17.13 15.34 -6.30
N TRP A 14 17.73 16.30 -5.59
CA TRP A 14 19.03 16.89 -5.94
C TRP A 14 19.87 17.06 -4.68
N GLY A 15 21.10 16.55 -4.69
CA GLY A 15 22.00 16.62 -3.53
C GLY A 15 21.52 15.78 -2.34
N ARG A 16 20.77 14.69 -2.59
CA ARG A 16 20.24 13.79 -1.54
C ARG A 16 20.76 12.37 -1.69
N ASN A 17 20.96 11.68 -0.58
CA ASN A 17 21.25 10.25 -0.62
C ASN A 17 19.98 9.49 -1.02
N ASN A 18 20.06 8.67 -2.07
CA ASN A 18 18.97 7.82 -2.51
C ASN A 18 19.06 6.45 -1.82
N SER A 19 18.89 6.43 -0.49
CA SER A 19 19.13 5.22 0.33
C SER A 19 18.34 4.00 -0.12
N ALA A 20 17.14 4.18 -0.69
CA ALA A 20 16.38 3.10 -1.30
C ALA A 20 17.20 2.30 -2.35
N LEU A 21 18.00 2.98 -3.17
CA LEU A 21 18.88 2.36 -4.16
C LEU A 21 20.14 1.71 -3.56
N GLY A 22 20.46 2.04 -2.30
CA GLY A 22 21.56 1.44 -1.54
C GLY A 22 21.13 0.24 -0.67
N ASP A 23 19.83 0.06 -0.46
CA ASP A 23 19.27 -1.08 0.25
C ASP A 23 19.15 -2.28 -0.71
N GLY A 24 20.19 -3.12 -0.70
CA GLY A 24 20.30 -4.30 -1.57
C GLY A 24 19.11 -5.27 -1.46
N PRO A 25 18.77 -5.76 -0.24
CA PRO A 25 17.62 -6.63 -0.04
C PRO A 25 16.30 -6.03 -0.55
N PHE A 26 16.06 -4.73 -0.30
CA PHE A 26 14.87 -4.07 -0.85
C PHE A 26 14.90 -4.01 -2.38
N CYS A 27 16.03 -3.62 -2.98
CA CYS A 27 16.18 -3.55 -4.42
C CYS A 27 15.96 -4.90 -5.11
N GLU A 28 16.43 -6.00 -4.50
CA GLU A 28 16.19 -7.36 -4.99
C GLU A 28 14.70 -7.71 -4.93
N ALA A 29 14.05 -7.49 -3.79
CA ALA A 29 12.61 -7.74 -3.62
C ALA A 29 11.76 -6.91 -4.58
N TRP A 30 12.06 -5.61 -4.74
CA TRP A 30 11.35 -4.72 -5.66
C TRP A 30 11.51 -5.18 -7.11
N LYS A 31 12.75 -5.42 -7.57
CA LYS A 31 13.03 -5.83 -8.96
C LYS A 31 12.44 -7.19 -9.32
N ALA A 32 12.42 -8.13 -8.38
CA ALA A 32 11.84 -9.45 -8.59
C ALA A 32 10.31 -9.41 -8.77
N ASN A 33 9.66 -8.31 -8.35
CA ASN A 33 8.22 -8.20 -8.29
C ASN A 33 7.60 -7.21 -9.28
N LEU A 34 8.38 -6.59 -10.16
CA LEU A 34 7.91 -5.67 -11.20
C LEU A 34 6.93 -6.39 -12.14
N GLN A 35 5.76 -5.82 -12.39
CA GLN A 35 4.75 -6.40 -13.30
C GLN A 35 4.43 -5.51 -14.50
N ASN A 36 4.73 -4.22 -14.43
CA ASN A 36 4.52 -3.25 -15.50
C ASN A 36 5.46 -2.04 -15.33
N ASP A 37 5.46 -1.16 -16.33
CA ASP A 37 6.30 0.05 -16.34
C ASP A 37 6.04 0.98 -15.15
N ALA A 38 4.81 1.02 -14.62
CA ALA A 38 4.51 1.82 -13.43
C ALA A 38 5.34 1.33 -12.24
N ASP A 39 5.41 0.02 -12.01
CA ASP A 39 6.21 -0.56 -10.91
C ASP A 39 7.70 -0.16 -10.97
N HIS A 40 8.26 0.08 -12.16
CA HIS A 40 9.65 0.55 -12.33
C HIS A 40 9.87 1.99 -11.87
N THR A 41 8.82 2.81 -11.89
CA THR A 41 8.94 4.25 -11.62
C THR A 41 8.75 4.60 -10.16
N ILE A 42 7.96 3.81 -9.43
CA ILE A 42 7.43 4.10 -8.08
C ILE A 42 8.31 3.62 -6.92
N LEU A 43 9.63 3.62 -7.13
CA LEU A 43 10.64 3.12 -6.19
C LEU A 43 10.41 3.62 -4.75
N TRP A 44 10.26 4.94 -4.59
CA TRP A 44 10.15 5.54 -3.26
C TRP A 44 8.85 5.18 -2.57
N ARG A 45 7.74 5.09 -3.30
CA ARG A 45 6.47 4.61 -2.73
C ARG A 45 6.63 3.20 -2.18
N ARG A 46 7.21 2.29 -2.97
CA ARG A 46 7.49 0.91 -2.52
C ARG A 46 8.47 0.86 -1.34
N TYR A 47 9.47 1.74 -1.30
CA TYR A 47 10.41 1.80 -0.18
C TYR A 47 9.76 2.30 1.11
N VAL A 48 8.83 3.24 1.03
CA VAL A 48 8.01 3.68 2.18
C VAL A 48 7.19 2.51 2.72
N LEU A 49 6.52 1.74 1.85
CA LEU A 49 5.78 0.54 2.25
C LEU A 49 6.69 -0.48 2.96
N ALA A 50 7.85 -0.76 2.38
CA ALA A 50 8.84 -1.69 2.94
C ALA A 50 9.36 -1.25 4.32
N CYS A 51 9.72 0.04 4.47
CA CYS A 51 10.16 0.62 5.74
C CYS A 51 9.04 0.56 6.80
N ALA A 52 7.81 0.93 6.44
CA ALA A 52 6.69 0.84 7.36
C ALA A 52 6.43 -0.62 7.79
N GLY A 53 6.51 -1.57 6.86
CA GLY A 53 6.46 -3.00 7.14
C GLY A 53 7.56 -3.43 8.12
N TYR A 54 8.80 -2.97 7.93
CA TYR A 54 9.92 -3.25 8.83
C TYR A 54 9.64 -2.82 10.28
N HIS A 55 9.00 -1.67 10.49
CA HIS A 55 8.58 -1.24 11.83
C HIS A 55 7.42 -2.07 12.37
N CYS A 56 6.43 -2.36 11.53
CA CYS A 56 5.19 -3.01 11.95
C CYS A 56 5.36 -4.52 12.19
N VAL A 57 6.39 -5.16 11.63
CA VAL A 57 6.58 -6.63 11.70
C VAL A 57 6.77 -7.13 13.14
N HIS A 58 7.16 -6.27 14.07
CA HIS A 58 7.35 -6.61 15.49
C HIS A 58 6.14 -6.29 16.37
N LEU A 59 5.13 -5.59 15.85
CA LEU A 59 3.93 -5.20 16.59
C LEU A 59 2.91 -6.33 16.60
N ASN A 60 1.94 -6.29 17.52
CA ASN A 60 0.79 -7.19 17.44
C ASN A 60 -0.12 -6.79 16.27
N GLY A 61 -0.75 -7.77 15.61
CA GLY A 61 -1.66 -7.54 14.49
C GLY A 61 -1.06 -7.87 13.12
N ASP A 62 -1.94 -8.05 12.15
CA ASP A 62 -1.64 -8.46 10.77
C ASP A 62 -1.41 -7.25 9.86
N PHE A 63 -1.00 -7.52 8.62
CA PHE A 63 -0.81 -6.50 7.59
C PHE A 63 -2.03 -6.50 6.65
N VAL A 64 -2.43 -5.32 6.17
CA VAL A 64 -3.56 -5.12 5.27
C VAL A 64 -3.18 -4.18 4.13
N GLU A 65 -3.57 -4.54 2.91
CA GLU A 65 -3.60 -3.67 1.74
C GLU A 65 -5.01 -3.65 1.15
N CYS A 66 -5.57 -2.45 0.95
CA CYS A 66 -6.84 -2.21 0.27
C CYS A 66 -6.54 -1.53 -1.07
N GLY A 67 -6.78 -2.24 -2.17
CA GLY A 67 -6.23 -1.89 -3.48
C GLY A 67 -4.93 -2.64 -3.74
N VAL A 68 -5.07 -3.89 -4.18
CA VAL A 68 -3.95 -4.84 -4.37
C VAL A 68 -3.45 -4.82 -5.81
N TYR A 69 -4.36 -4.63 -6.77
CA TYR A 69 -4.10 -4.78 -8.20
C TYR A 69 -3.32 -6.08 -8.50
N ARG A 70 -2.08 -5.99 -9.00
CA ARG A 70 -1.22 -7.14 -9.33
C ARG A 70 -0.47 -7.73 -8.13
N GLY A 71 -0.70 -7.22 -6.92
CA GLY A 71 -0.08 -7.70 -5.67
C GLY A 71 1.40 -7.31 -5.50
N THR A 72 1.92 -6.41 -6.33
CA THR A 72 3.33 -5.98 -6.27
C THR A 72 3.70 -5.34 -4.92
N GLY A 73 2.79 -4.56 -4.33
CA GLY A 73 2.97 -3.92 -3.02
C GLY A 73 3.17 -4.94 -1.91
N ILE A 74 2.16 -5.78 -1.68
CA ILE A 74 2.22 -6.93 -0.75
C ILE A 74 3.51 -7.72 -0.95
N LYS A 75 3.77 -8.16 -2.18
CA LYS A 75 4.84 -9.11 -2.47
C LYS A 75 6.22 -8.52 -2.23
N THR A 76 6.43 -7.25 -2.60
CA THR A 76 7.68 -6.53 -2.33
C THR A 76 7.95 -6.43 -0.83
N VAL A 77 6.94 -6.06 -0.03
CA VAL A 77 7.07 -5.96 1.43
C VAL A 77 7.40 -7.32 2.05
N MET A 78 6.69 -8.37 1.63
CA MET A 78 6.94 -9.72 2.14
C MET A 78 8.33 -10.22 1.77
N ASP A 79 8.74 -10.11 0.52
CA ASP A 79 10.04 -10.60 0.04
C ASP A 79 11.19 -9.84 0.68
N TYR A 80 11.05 -8.53 0.92
CA TYR A 80 12.00 -7.74 1.70
C TYR A 80 12.13 -8.22 3.16
N LEU A 81 11.01 -8.66 3.75
CA LEU A 81 10.92 -9.02 5.18
C LEU A 81 10.93 -10.53 5.44
N GLY A 82 11.46 -11.33 4.50
CA GLY A 82 11.68 -12.78 4.68
C GLY A 82 10.95 -13.69 3.70
N GLY A 83 10.26 -13.13 2.69
CA GLY A 83 9.54 -13.85 1.64
C GLY A 83 8.56 -14.86 2.22
N ARG A 84 8.73 -16.14 1.85
CA ARG A 84 7.88 -17.23 2.36
C ARG A 84 7.93 -17.38 3.89
N ALA A 85 9.01 -16.95 4.53
CA ALA A 85 9.17 -16.96 5.97
C ALA A 85 8.64 -15.69 6.67
N PHE A 86 8.02 -14.76 5.93
CA PHE A 86 7.41 -13.57 6.51
C PHE A 86 6.42 -13.95 7.63
N PRO A 87 6.56 -13.38 8.85
CA PRO A 87 5.99 -13.99 10.06
C PRO A 87 4.54 -13.62 10.36
N LYS A 88 3.91 -12.77 9.55
CA LYS A 88 2.54 -12.27 9.77
C LYS A 88 1.61 -12.71 8.66
N ARG A 89 0.30 -12.67 8.93
CA ARG A 89 -0.68 -12.73 7.85
C ARG A 89 -0.71 -11.40 7.12
N PHE A 90 -0.96 -11.48 5.81
CA PHE A 90 -1.12 -10.31 4.96
C PHE A 90 -2.45 -10.43 4.22
N PHE A 91 -3.37 -9.53 4.52
CA PHE A 91 -4.69 -9.48 3.89
C PHE A 91 -4.66 -8.49 2.73
N GLY A 92 -5.16 -8.90 1.58
CA GLY A 92 -5.32 -8.06 0.41
C GLY A 92 -6.79 -7.99 -0.01
N TYR A 93 -7.33 -6.79 -0.20
CA TYR A 93 -8.71 -6.56 -0.62
C TYR A 93 -8.74 -5.81 -1.93
N ASP A 94 -9.40 -6.36 -2.95
CA ASP A 94 -9.54 -5.72 -4.26
C ASP A 94 -10.71 -6.34 -5.04
N THR A 95 -11.24 -5.63 -6.03
CA THR A 95 -12.16 -6.19 -7.03
C THR A 95 -11.44 -7.11 -8.03
N PHE A 96 -10.13 -6.93 -8.19
CA PHE A 96 -9.18 -7.56 -9.10
C PHE A 96 -9.57 -7.41 -10.56
N ASP A 97 -10.60 -8.10 -11.01
CA ASP A 97 -10.96 -8.26 -12.43
C ASP A 97 -11.55 -7.00 -13.09
N TYR A 98 -11.78 -5.94 -12.32
CA TYR A 98 -12.27 -4.65 -12.83
C TYR A 98 -11.93 -3.52 -11.85
N ASN A 99 -11.89 -2.28 -12.35
CA ASN A 99 -11.83 -1.09 -11.49
C ASN A 99 -13.24 -0.52 -11.29
N PRO A 100 -13.73 -0.35 -10.04
CA PRO A 100 -15.04 0.25 -9.79
C PRO A 100 -15.08 1.76 -10.03
N VAL A 101 -13.91 2.43 -10.08
CA VAL A 101 -13.81 3.88 -10.25
C VAL A 101 -13.85 4.24 -11.74
N PRO A 102 -14.81 5.08 -12.19
CA PRO A 102 -14.91 5.48 -13.58
C PRO A 102 -13.61 6.11 -14.10
N GLY A 103 -13.17 5.69 -15.29
CA GLY A 103 -11.97 6.23 -15.94
C GLY A 103 -10.63 5.77 -15.36
N HIS A 104 -10.64 4.88 -14.36
CA HIS A 104 -9.43 4.35 -13.71
C HIS A 104 -9.13 2.89 -14.10
N ALA A 105 -9.79 2.37 -15.14
CA ALA A 105 -9.51 1.03 -15.63
C ALA A 105 -8.06 0.93 -16.11
N PHE A 106 -7.29 0.02 -15.53
CA PHE A 106 -5.91 -0.24 -15.95
C PHE A 106 -5.87 -1.27 -17.08
N PRO A 107 -4.90 -1.17 -18.01
CA PRO A 107 -4.63 -2.24 -18.97
C PRO A 107 -4.41 -3.59 -18.26
N GLY A 108 -5.11 -4.63 -18.75
CA GLY A 108 -5.06 -5.99 -18.20
C GLY A 108 -5.77 -6.18 -16.85
N GLN A 109 -6.59 -5.21 -16.42
CA GLN A 109 -7.52 -5.40 -15.30
C GLN A 109 -8.86 -5.92 -15.83
N GLU A 110 -8.88 -7.22 -16.13
CA GLU A 110 -10.02 -7.93 -16.74
C GLU A 110 -10.25 -9.29 -16.07
N ALA A 111 -11.29 -10.00 -16.51
CA ALA A 111 -11.62 -11.32 -15.99
C ALA A 111 -10.41 -12.28 -16.10
N GLY A 112 -10.04 -12.91 -14.99
CA GLY A 112 -8.86 -13.77 -14.88
C GLY A 112 -7.69 -13.16 -14.10
N LEU A 113 -7.68 -11.84 -13.88
CA LEU A 113 -6.60 -11.20 -13.13
C LEU A 113 -6.53 -11.74 -11.69
N TYR A 114 -7.67 -11.99 -11.03
CA TYR A 114 -7.65 -12.54 -9.68
C TYR A 114 -6.88 -13.87 -9.59
N GLU A 115 -7.09 -14.78 -10.53
CA GLU A 115 -6.42 -16.07 -10.59
C GLU A 115 -4.91 -15.91 -10.84
N GLU A 116 -4.53 -14.99 -11.73
CA GLU A 116 -3.12 -14.63 -11.94
C GLU A 116 -2.49 -14.14 -10.64
N VAL A 117 -3.17 -13.24 -9.91
CA VAL A 117 -2.64 -12.66 -8.68
C VAL A 117 -2.56 -13.71 -7.58
N ILE A 118 -3.53 -14.61 -7.44
CA ILE A 118 -3.44 -15.76 -6.53
C ILE A 118 -2.17 -16.57 -6.81
N SER A 119 -1.89 -16.90 -8.07
CA SER A 119 -0.73 -17.72 -8.43
C SER A 119 0.61 -17.09 -8.04
N ARG A 120 0.68 -15.75 -8.00
CA ARG A 120 1.88 -15.02 -7.54
C ARG A 120 2.18 -15.28 -6.05
N PHE A 121 1.19 -15.71 -5.28
CA PHE A 121 1.32 -16.05 -3.87
C PHE A 121 1.39 -17.56 -3.62
N ASP A 122 1.68 -18.37 -4.66
CA ASP A 122 1.97 -19.79 -4.48
C ASP A 122 3.17 -20.03 -3.55
N GLY A 123 2.91 -20.78 -2.47
CA GLY A 123 3.88 -21.02 -1.40
C GLY A 123 3.93 -19.92 -0.33
N TYR A 124 2.96 -19.00 -0.28
CA TYR A 124 2.79 -17.96 0.73
C TYR A 124 1.47 -18.19 1.51
N PRO A 125 1.38 -19.23 2.37
CA PRO A 125 0.14 -19.59 3.06
C PRO A 125 -0.40 -18.51 4.01
N GLN A 126 0.42 -17.53 4.36
CA GLN A 126 0.05 -16.40 5.20
C GLN A 126 -0.67 -15.27 4.44
N VAL A 127 -0.72 -15.32 3.11
CA VAL A 127 -1.42 -14.32 2.29
C VAL A 127 -2.87 -14.71 2.11
N ARG A 128 -3.78 -13.76 2.36
CA ARG A 128 -5.21 -13.93 2.15
C ARG A 128 -5.72 -12.82 1.25
N LEU A 129 -5.92 -13.15 -0.02
CA LEU A 129 -6.56 -12.26 -0.99
C LEU A 129 -8.08 -12.45 -0.92
N ILE A 130 -8.81 -11.33 -0.89
CA ILE A 130 -10.26 -11.29 -0.77
C ILE A 130 -10.79 -10.46 -1.92
N LYS A 131 -11.45 -11.13 -2.86
CA LYS A 131 -12.07 -10.52 -4.02
C LYS A 131 -13.42 -9.92 -3.68
N GLY A 132 -13.61 -8.64 -4.00
CA GLY A 132 -14.89 -7.96 -3.90
C GLY A 132 -14.74 -6.46 -3.63
N LEU A 133 -15.84 -5.73 -3.83
CA LEU A 133 -15.90 -4.30 -3.57
C LEU A 133 -15.78 -4.02 -2.06
N ILE A 134 -15.05 -2.97 -1.71
CA ILE A 134 -14.99 -2.43 -0.36
C ILE A 134 -16.16 -1.45 -0.18
N PRO A 135 -16.89 -1.49 0.94
CA PRO A 135 -16.59 -2.24 2.17
C PRO A 135 -17.19 -3.65 2.27
N GLU A 136 -18.00 -4.09 1.30
CA GLU A 136 -18.76 -5.35 1.40
C GLU A 136 -17.84 -6.58 1.54
N SER A 137 -16.69 -6.57 0.88
CA SER A 137 -15.69 -7.65 0.89
C SER A 137 -15.12 -7.92 2.28
N PHE A 138 -15.17 -6.97 3.21
CA PHE A 138 -14.75 -7.16 4.60
C PHE A 138 -15.57 -8.23 5.33
N THR A 139 -16.81 -8.51 4.90
CA THR A 139 -17.64 -9.59 5.47
C THR A 139 -17.04 -10.98 5.25
N GLN A 140 -16.19 -11.14 4.23
CA GLN A 140 -15.51 -12.41 3.93
C GLN A 140 -14.34 -12.69 4.89
N GLY A 141 -13.87 -11.67 5.61
CA GLY A 141 -12.86 -11.81 6.64
C GLY A 141 -12.14 -10.49 6.92
N LEU A 142 -11.84 -10.26 8.19
CA LEU A 142 -11.03 -9.15 8.68
C LEU A 142 -10.01 -9.67 9.69
N PRO A 143 -8.79 -9.11 9.72
CA PRO A 143 -7.89 -9.37 10.83
C PRO A 143 -8.46 -8.76 12.13
N PRO A 144 -8.22 -9.41 13.29
CA PRO A 144 -8.71 -8.92 14.59
C PRO A 144 -7.94 -7.67 15.05
N ALA A 145 -6.69 -7.52 14.62
CA ALA A 145 -5.82 -6.38 14.92
C ALA A 145 -4.90 -6.14 13.73
N ILE A 146 -4.58 -4.88 13.46
CA ILE A 146 -3.79 -4.44 12.30
C ILE A 146 -2.57 -3.69 12.80
N SER A 147 -1.38 -4.04 12.31
CA SER A 147 -0.15 -3.27 12.59
C SER A 147 0.26 -2.40 11.40
N TYR A 148 -0.07 -2.83 10.18
CA TYR A 148 0.24 -2.15 8.93
C TYR A 148 -1.04 -2.08 8.10
N LEU A 149 -1.44 -0.87 7.71
CA LEU A 149 -2.59 -0.64 6.84
C LEU A 149 -2.17 0.24 5.66
N HIS A 150 -2.25 -0.29 4.45
CA HIS A 150 -2.02 0.46 3.22
C HIS A 150 -3.35 0.61 2.46
N ILE A 151 -3.68 1.83 2.04
CA ILE A 151 -4.92 2.18 1.34
C ILE A 151 -4.57 2.85 0.00
N ASP A 152 -4.97 2.23 -1.10
CA ASP A 152 -4.65 2.61 -2.49
C ASP A 152 -5.86 2.33 -3.40
N LEU A 153 -6.92 3.13 -3.28
CA LEU A 153 -8.20 2.86 -3.94
C LEU A 153 -8.59 3.93 -4.98
N ASN A 154 -7.81 5.00 -5.10
CA ASN A 154 -8.08 6.13 -5.99
C ASN A 154 -9.49 6.71 -5.83
N SER A 155 -10.08 6.60 -4.63
CA SER A 155 -11.46 6.97 -4.36
C SER A 155 -11.66 7.41 -2.92
N ALA A 156 -11.95 8.69 -2.72
CA ALA A 156 -12.18 9.26 -1.39
C ALA A 156 -13.32 8.56 -0.62
N GLU A 157 -14.39 8.16 -1.30
CA GLU A 157 -15.50 7.45 -0.66
C GLU A 157 -15.05 6.08 -0.14
N ALA A 158 -14.33 5.32 -0.98
CA ALA A 158 -13.86 3.99 -0.62
C ALA A 158 -12.78 4.05 0.47
N GLU A 159 -11.85 5.00 0.39
CA GLU A 159 -10.78 5.21 1.40
C GLU A 159 -11.36 5.60 2.76
N ILE A 160 -12.37 6.47 2.79
CA ILE A 160 -13.08 6.80 4.04
C ILE A 160 -13.84 5.58 4.58
N ALA A 161 -14.43 4.75 3.73
CA ALA A 161 -15.06 3.50 4.15
C ALA A 161 -14.03 2.52 4.75
N VAL A 162 -12.82 2.45 4.19
CA VAL A 162 -11.71 1.68 4.78
C VAL A 162 -11.35 2.24 6.16
N LEU A 163 -11.20 3.55 6.29
CA LEU A 163 -10.86 4.19 7.57
C LEU A 163 -11.92 3.91 8.64
N GLU A 164 -13.21 4.07 8.32
CA GLU A 164 -14.31 3.75 9.25
C GLU A 164 -14.31 2.28 9.69
N MET A 165 -13.94 1.36 8.79
CA MET A 165 -13.94 -0.07 9.09
C MET A 165 -12.66 -0.55 9.78
N LEU A 166 -11.49 -0.02 9.44
CA LEU A 166 -10.21 -0.63 9.81
C LEU A 166 -9.39 0.20 10.80
N PHE A 167 -9.56 1.52 10.86
CA PHE A 167 -8.65 2.39 11.63
C PHE A 167 -8.65 2.05 13.13
N ASP A 168 -9.80 1.74 13.71
CA ASP A 168 -9.92 1.37 15.13
C ASP A 168 -9.31 -0.01 15.46
N ARG A 169 -9.07 -0.84 14.44
CA ARG A 169 -8.35 -2.12 14.56
C ARG A 169 -6.84 -1.94 14.49
N VAL A 170 -6.36 -0.76 14.09
CA VAL A 170 -4.93 -0.47 14.05
C VAL A 170 -4.41 -0.33 15.48
N VAL A 171 -3.39 -1.12 15.82
CA VAL A 171 -2.80 -1.11 17.17
C VAL A 171 -1.98 0.15 17.41
N PRO A 172 -1.79 0.59 18.66
CA PRO A 172 -0.80 1.61 19.00
C PRO A 172 0.59 1.27 18.43
N GLY A 173 1.24 2.25 17.80
CA GLY A 173 2.49 2.09 17.06
C GLY A 173 2.33 1.60 15.62
N GLY A 174 1.13 1.12 15.24
CA GLY A 174 0.84 0.72 13.87
C GLY A 174 0.87 1.89 12.90
N ILE A 175 1.16 1.60 11.64
CA ILE A 175 1.30 2.60 10.58
C ILE A 175 0.18 2.44 9.56
N VAL A 176 -0.46 3.57 9.23
CA VAL A 176 -1.40 3.68 8.12
C VAL A 176 -0.75 4.49 7.00
N ILE A 177 -0.85 4.01 5.77
CA ILE A 177 -0.31 4.66 4.57
C ILE A 177 -1.47 4.88 3.60
N LEU A 178 -1.59 6.11 3.13
CA LEU A 178 -2.62 6.58 2.20
C LEU A 178 -1.92 6.88 0.87
N ASP A 179 -2.09 6.05 -0.18
CA ASP A 179 -1.23 6.16 -1.38
C ASP A 179 -1.47 7.44 -2.18
N ASP A 180 -2.71 7.92 -2.20
CA ASP A 180 -3.18 9.04 -3.02
C ASP A 180 -3.23 10.40 -2.29
N TYR A 181 -2.79 10.48 -1.03
CA TYR A 181 -3.08 11.59 -0.11
C TYR A 181 -2.56 12.98 -0.55
N GLU A 182 -1.34 13.11 -1.05
CA GLU A 182 -0.75 14.37 -1.53
C GLU A 182 -0.77 14.51 -3.05
N TRP A 183 -1.61 13.75 -3.74
CA TRP A 183 -1.80 13.95 -5.17
C TRP A 183 -2.68 15.17 -5.47
N SER A 184 -2.35 15.84 -6.56
CA SER A 184 -3.05 17.04 -7.03
C SER A 184 -4.18 16.69 -8.00
N GLY A 185 -4.98 17.69 -8.39
CA GLY A 185 -6.05 17.50 -9.37
C GLY A 185 -7.19 16.65 -8.83
N VAL A 186 -7.58 15.62 -9.57
CA VAL A 186 -8.75 14.77 -9.24
C VAL A 186 -8.59 14.03 -7.91
N TYR A 187 -7.35 13.75 -7.49
CA TYR A 187 -7.04 13.05 -6.24
C TYR A 187 -7.02 13.96 -5.00
N ARG A 188 -7.22 15.28 -5.18
CA ARG A 188 -7.19 16.20 -4.03
C ARG A 188 -8.36 15.99 -3.08
N VAL A 189 -9.44 15.38 -3.56
CA VAL A 189 -10.65 15.14 -2.76
C VAL A 189 -10.42 14.10 -1.67
N GLN A 190 -9.53 13.12 -1.89
CA GLN A 190 -9.06 12.14 -0.91
C GLN A 190 -8.51 12.86 0.31
N LYS A 191 -7.47 13.67 0.10
CA LYS A 191 -6.83 14.46 1.15
C LYS A 191 -7.82 15.24 2.01
N VAL A 192 -8.75 15.95 1.35
CA VAL A 192 -9.72 16.82 2.03
C VAL A 192 -10.65 15.98 2.91
N ALA A 193 -11.11 14.84 2.42
CA ALA A 193 -11.95 13.92 3.17
C ALA A 193 -11.18 13.29 4.34
N GLU A 194 -9.97 12.79 4.09
CA GLU A 194 -9.12 12.12 5.07
C GLU A 194 -8.66 13.07 6.17
N ASP A 195 -8.26 14.30 5.83
CA ASP A 195 -7.92 15.35 6.79
C ASP A 195 -9.09 15.64 7.73
N ALA A 196 -10.30 15.84 7.17
CA ALA A 196 -11.49 16.11 7.96
C ALA A 196 -11.87 14.92 8.87
N TRP A 197 -11.63 13.69 8.41
CA TRP A 197 -11.93 12.47 9.15
C TRP A 197 -10.94 12.23 10.29
N LEU A 198 -9.64 12.39 10.02
CA LEU A 198 -8.54 12.15 10.97
C LEU A 198 -8.45 13.27 12.01
N ASP A 199 -8.70 14.53 11.64
CA ASP A 199 -8.64 15.67 12.57
C ASP A 199 -9.74 15.56 13.66
N LYS A 200 -10.93 15.08 13.30
CA LYS A 200 -12.01 14.76 14.27
C LYS A 200 -11.58 13.71 15.30
N ARG A 201 -10.59 12.88 14.98
CA ARG A 201 -10.03 11.83 15.85
C ARG A 201 -8.70 12.25 16.46
N GLY A 202 -8.29 13.51 16.28
CA GLY A 202 -7.07 14.09 16.80
C GLY A 202 -5.79 13.63 16.10
N TYR A 203 -5.90 13.02 14.92
CA TYR A 203 -4.75 12.60 14.11
C TYR A 203 -4.41 13.64 13.06
N ARG A 204 -3.13 13.70 12.71
CA ARG A 204 -2.61 14.45 11.57
C ARG A 204 -1.80 13.51 10.71
N VAL A 205 -1.96 13.63 9.39
CA VAL A 205 -1.18 12.87 8.41
C VAL A 205 0.16 13.58 8.22
N PHE A 206 1.23 12.80 8.14
CA PHE A 206 2.52 13.23 7.65
C PHE A 206 2.47 13.20 6.12
N PRO A 207 2.46 14.35 5.42
CA PRO A 207 2.54 14.37 3.97
C PRO A 207 3.93 13.91 3.52
N LEU A 208 3.99 12.99 2.55
CA LEU A 208 5.23 12.51 1.96
C LEU A 208 5.43 13.10 0.55
N PRO A 209 6.66 13.46 0.16
CA PRO A 209 6.96 13.96 -1.19
C PRO A 209 6.66 12.97 -2.33
N THR A 210 6.38 11.71 -2.00
CA THR A 210 5.98 10.65 -2.93
C THR A 210 4.51 10.72 -3.36
N GLY A 211 3.76 11.71 -2.84
CA GLY A 211 2.30 11.77 -3.01
C GLY A 211 1.54 10.95 -1.95
N GLN A 212 2.23 10.17 -1.13
CA GLN A 212 1.59 9.37 -0.07
C GLN A 212 1.41 10.18 1.22
N GLY A 213 0.52 9.70 2.08
CA GLY A 213 0.33 10.16 3.45
C GLY A 213 0.68 9.05 4.44
N LEU A 214 1.24 9.40 5.58
CA LEU A 214 1.55 8.45 6.65
C LEU A 214 0.88 8.88 7.96
N VAL A 215 0.24 7.96 8.66
CA VAL A 215 -0.32 8.17 9.99
C VAL A 215 0.30 7.15 10.95
N LEU A 216 0.82 7.65 12.08
CA LEU A 216 1.22 6.80 13.20
C LEU A 216 0.05 6.67 14.18
N LYS A 217 -0.42 5.44 14.41
CA LYS A 217 -1.49 5.16 15.36
C LYS A 217 -0.96 5.29 16.79
N ARG A 218 -1.69 6.03 17.64
CA ARG A 218 -1.38 6.23 19.06
C ARG A 218 -2.29 5.39 19.93
#